data_AF-A0A923TIQ0-F1
#
_entry.id   AF-A0A923TIQ0-F1
#
_cell.length_a   1.000
_cell.length_b   1.000
_cell.length_c   1.000
_cell.angle_alpha   90.00
_cell.angle_beta   90.00
_cell.angle_gamma   90.00
#
_symmetry.space_group_name_H-M   'P 1'
#
loop_
_entity.id
_entity.type
_entity.pdbx_description
1 polymer ?
#
loop_
_entity_poly.entity_id
_entity_poly.type
_entity_poly.pdbx_seq_one_letter_code
_entity_poly.pdbx_strand_id
1 'polypeptide(L)'
;MNPNDADFPAPPPVPIHRQIAVLCAGLVGLALLGWIDFFTGYELGFFVFYSVPVGLTSWYAGRWPGLVTALGASLTWWLADHFNGVNYSSRFYLYWNLSIHFLTFVINAVSLAKIRSELDERRALVAELRRVKRLLQEAQAVAVPKR
;
A
#
# COMPACT_ATOMS: atom_id res chain seq x y z
N MET A 1 10.45 -6.91 26.33
CA MET A 1 10.77 -7.88 25.27
C MET A 1 10.48 -9.25 25.87
N ASN A 2 9.38 -9.89 25.46
CA ASN A 2 8.92 -11.14 26.07
C ASN A 2 9.60 -12.32 25.35
N PRO A 3 10.18 -13.31 26.06
CA PRO A 3 10.81 -14.48 25.43
C PRO A 3 9.86 -15.35 24.58
N ASN A 4 8.52 -15.17 24.70
CA ASN A 4 7.53 -15.86 23.88
C ASN A 4 7.27 -15.22 22.50
N ASP A 5 7.85 -14.05 22.22
CA ASP A 5 7.65 -13.35 20.93
C ASP A 5 8.42 -14.03 19.77
N ALA A 6 9.31 -14.99 20.08
CA ALA A 6 10.22 -15.63 19.13
C ALA A 6 9.67 -16.89 18.44
N ASP A 7 8.53 -17.42 18.89
CA ASP A 7 7.96 -18.68 18.37
C ASP A 7 6.92 -18.50 17.25
N PHE A 8 6.57 -17.26 16.92
CA PHE A 8 5.64 -16.98 15.82
C PHE A 8 6.37 -17.02 14.47
N PRO A 9 6.03 -17.97 13.57
CA PRO A 9 6.63 -17.99 12.24
C PRO A 9 6.19 -16.72 11.50
N ALA A 10 7.17 -15.90 11.11
CA ALA A 10 6.93 -14.71 10.29
C ALA A 10 6.14 -15.10 9.02
N PRO A 11 5.12 -14.32 8.62
CA PRO A 11 4.37 -14.61 7.42
C PRO A 11 5.30 -14.74 6.20
N PRO A 12 5.03 -15.69 5.29
CA PRO A 12 5.90 -15.91 4.15
C PRO A 12 6.05 -14.61 3.33
N PRO A 13 7.28 -14.21 2.98
CA PRO A 13 7.50 -12.99 2.22
C PRO A 13 6.76 -13.08 0.87
N VAL A 14 6.05 -12.02 0.51
CA VAL A 14 5.43 -11.91 -0.82
C VAL A 14 6.51 -12.06 -1.89
N PRO A 15 6.33 -12.95 -2.89
CA PRO A 15 7.38 -13.23 -3.85
C PRO A 15 7.69 -12.00 -4.71
N ILE A 16 8.98 -11.78 -5.00
CA ILE A 16 9.51 -10.56 -5.63
C ILE A 16 8.83 -10.29 -6.99
N HIS A 17 8.56 -11.32 -7.80
CA HIS A 17 7.89 -11.15 -9.10
C HIS A 17 6.50 -10.52 -8.99
N ARG A 18 5.77 -10.82 -7.91
CA ARG A 18 4.43 -10.24 -7.66
C ARG A 18 4.55 -8.78 -7.23
N GLN A 19 5.57 -8.44 -6.45
CA GLN A 19 5.86 -7.05 -6.07
C GLN A 19 6.20 -6.20 -7.31
N ILE A 20 7.03 -6.73 -8.21
CA ILE A 20 7.39 -6.06 -9.47
C ILE A 20 6.15 -5.88 -10.35
N ALA A 21 5.32 -6.91 -10.53
CA ALA A 21 4.10 -6.80 -11.33
C ALA A 21 3.14 -5.73 -10.80
N VAL A 22 2.97 -5.67 -9.47
CA VAL A 22 2.15 -4.64 -8.81
C VAL A 22 2.75 -3.25 -8.98
N LEU A 23 4.07 -3.11 -8.85
CA LEU A 23 4.76 -1.84 -9.09
C LEU A 23 4.59 -1.37 -10.54
N CYS A 24 4.80 -2.25 -11.52
CA CYS A 24 4.57 -1.96 -12.93
C CYS A 24 3.12 -1.54 -13.19
N ALA A 25 2.15 -2.27 -12.64
CA ALA A 25 0.73 -1.90 -12.77
C ALA A 25 0.43 -0.54 -12.13
N GLY A 26 1.03 -0.24 -10.97
CA GLY A 26 0.94 1.07 -10.33
C GLY A 26 1.52 2.20 -11.20
N LEU A 27 2.70 2.01 -11.77
CA LEU A 27 3.35 2.97 -12.67
C LEU A 27 2.55 3.18 -13.96
N VAL A 28 2.01 2.12 -14.56
CA VAL A 28 1.10 2.22 -15.72
C VAL A 28 -0.16 2.99 -15.34
N GLY A 29 -0.75 2.71 -14.17
CA GLY A 29 -1.89 3.44 -13.65
C GLY A 29 -1.59 4.93 -13.46
N LEU A 30 -0.42 5.28 -12.92
CA LEU A 30 0.02 6.66 -12.80
C LEU A 30 0.18 7.34 -14.17
N ALA A 31 0.77 6.66 -15.15
CA ALA A 31 0.92 7.20 -16.50
C ALA A 31 -0.44 7.45 -17.17
N LEU A 32 -1.39 6.52 -17.02
CA LEU A 32 -2.75 6.69 -17.53
C LEU A 32 -3.48 7.83 -16.84
N LEU A 33 -3.36 7.95 -15.52
CA LEU A 33 -3.95 9.05 -14.76
C LEU A 33 -3.33 10.40 -15.18
N GLY A 34 -2.01 10.48 -15.31
CA GLY A 34 -1.33 11.68 -15.80
C GLY A 34 -1.74 12.07 -17.22
N TRP A 35 -1.94 11.09 -18.10
CA TRP A 35 -2.48 11.33 -19.43
C TRP A 35 -3.89 11.88 -19.38
N ILE A 36 -4.79 11.27 -18.58
CA ILE A 36 -6.16 11.75 -18.41
C ILE A 36 -6.16 13.16 -17.85
N ASP A 37 -5.40 13.41 -16.78
CA ASP A 37 -5.27 14.68 -16.07
C ASP A 37 -4.85 15.82 -17.02
N PHE A 38 -3.90 15.53 -17.92
CA PHE A 38 -3.51 16.45 -18.97
C PHE A 38 -4.66 16.84 -19.92
N PHE A 39 -5.57 15.92 -20.23
CA PHE A 39 -6.73 16.20 -21.11
C PHE A 39 -7.92 16.82 -20.37
N THR A 40 -8.15 16.46 -19.11
CA THR A 40 -9.26 17.03 -18.31
C THR A 40 -9.01 18.48 -17.88
N GLY A 41 -7.75 18.92 -17.87
CA GLY A 41 -7.38 20.28 -17.50
C GLY A 41 -7.49 20.55 -15.99
N TYR A 42 -7.01 21.72 -15.58
CA TYR A 42 -6.86 22.13 -14.17
C TYR A 42 -8.18 22.26 -13.38
N GLU A 43 -9.33 22.34 -14.06
CA GLU A 43 -10.62 22.62 -13.41
C GLU A 43 -11.13 21.46 -12.54
N LEU A 44 -10.66 20.24 -12.77
CA LEU A 44 -10.97 19.08 -11.94
C LEU A 44 -9.77 18.77 -11.04
N GLY A 45 -9.95 18.83 -9.73
CA GLY A 45 -8.96 18.44 -8.73
C GLY A 45 -8.67 16.93 -8.77
N PHE A 46 -7.99 16.46 -9.82
CA PHE A 46 -7.78 15.04 -10.16
C PHE A 46 -6.76 14.34 -9.25
N PHE A 47 -6.11 15.08 -8.34
CA PHE A 47 -5.06 14.58 -7.46
C PHE A 47 -5.49 13.38 -6.61
N VAL A 48 -6.77 13.30 -6.21
CA VAL A 48 -7.28 12.20 -5.37
C VAL A 48 -7.14 10.86 -6.07
N PHE A 49 -7.32 10.80 -7.40
CA PHE A 49 -7.24 9.57 -8.16
C PHE A 49 -5.84 8.96 -8.15
N TYR A 50 -4.79 9.76 -8.00
CA TYR A 50 -3.42 9.29 -7.83
C TYR A 50 -3.19 8.53 -6.53
N SER A 51 -4.08 8.67 -5.53
CA SER A 51 -4.03 7.86 -4.31
C SER A 51 -4.38 6.38 -4.57
N VAL A 52 -5.12 6.07 -5.63
CA VAL A 52 -5.52 4.69 -5.98
C VAL A 52 -4.31 3.81 -6.30
N PRO A 53 -3.44 4.14 -7.28
CA PRO A 53 -2.25 3.35 -7.56
C PRO A 53 -1.29 3.31 -6.37
N VAL A 54 -1.16 4.39 -5.60
CA VAL A 54 -0.34 4.42 -4.37
C VAL A 54 -0.88 3.47 -3.30
N GLY A 55 -2.20 3.45 -3.11
CA GLY A 55 -2.88 2.53 -2.21
C GLY A 55 -2.73 1.06 -2.63
N LEU A 56 -2.90 0.78 -3.93
CA LEU A 56 -2.71 -0.56 -4.49
C LEU A 56 -1.27 -1.06 -4.30
N THR A 57 -0.26 -0.25 -4.64
CA THR A 57 1.14 -0.68 -4.50
C THR A 57 1.54 -0.84 -3.04
N SER A 58 1.10 0.06 -2.15
CA SER A 58 1.34 -0.06 -0.71
C SER A 58 0.67 -1.30 -0.10
N TRP A 59 -0.53 -1.66 -0.56
CA TRP A 59 -1.29 -2.79 -0.03
C TRP A 59 -0.78 -4.15 -0.50
N TYR A 60 -0.35 -4.25 -1.76
CA TYR A 60 0.03 -5.54 -2.35
C TYR A 60 1.54 -5.78 -2.42
N ALA A 61 2.35 -4.73 -2.51
CA ALA A 61 3.81 -4.82 -2.58
C ALA A 61 4.50 -4.28 -1.32
N GLY A 62 3.76 -3.67 -0.39
CA GLY A 62 4.25 -3.24 0.91
C GLY A 62 4.73 -1.79 0.94
N ARG A 63 5.35 -1.40 2.07
CA ARG A 63 5.68 0.00 2.37
C ARG A 63 6.64 0.65 1.38
N TRP A 64 7.72 -0.03 0.99
CA TRP A 64 8.75 0.53 0.12
C TRP A 64 8.25 0.79 -1.31
N PRO A 65 7.62 -0.18 -1.99
CA PRO A 65 7.01 0.06 -3.30
C PRO A 65 5.91 1.13 -3.27
N GLY A 66 5.11 1.18 -2.20
CA GLY A 66 4.13 2.24 -1.97
C GLY A 66 4.77 3.64 -1.93
N LEU A 67 5.91 3.78 -1.26
CA LEU A 67 6.65 5.04 -1.17
C LEU A 67 7.22 5.49 -2.52
N VAL A 68 7.78 4.56 -3.30
CA VAL A 68 8.26 4.84 -4.67
C VAL A 68 7.10 5.29 -5.56
N THR A 69 5.94 4.65 -5.43
CA THR A 69 4.74 5.02 -6.19
C THR A 69 4.21 6.39 -5.76
N ALA A 70 4.25 6.73 -4.46
CA ALA A 70 3.87 8.05 -3.96
C ALA A 70 4.76 9.17 -4.53
N LEU A 71 6.08 8.93 -4.61
CA LEU A 71 7.01 9.84 -5.27
C LEU A 71 6.67 10.02 -6.75
N GLY A 72 6.42 8.92 -7.46
CA GLY A 72 6.01 8.95 -8.87
C GLY A 72 4.70 9.68 -9.10
N ALA A 73 3.73 9.52 -8.20
CA ALA A 73 2.45 10.20 -8.23
C ALA A 73 2.60 11.71 -8.08
N SER A 74 3.36 12.16 -7.09
CA SER A 74 3.65 13.59 -6.90
C SER A 74 4.38 14.20 -8.09
N LEU A 75 5.33 13.48 -8.67
CA LEU A 75 6.05 13.96 -9.85
C LEU A 75 5.14 14.05 -11.08
N THR A 76 4.27 13.05 -11.28
CA THR A 76 3.33 13.02 -12.40
C THR A 76 2.33 14.17 -12.31
N TRP A 77 1.77 14.40 -11.12
CA TRP A 77 0.87 15.52 -10.86
C TRP A 77 1.57 16.87 -11.10
N TRP A 78 2.79 17.04 -10.59
CA TRP A 78 3.57 18.27 -10.84
C TRP A 78 3.82 18.52 -12.32
N LEU A 79 4.09 17.45 -13.08
CA LEU A 79 4.28 17.52 -14.53
C LEU A 79 2.99 17.96 -15.22
N ALA A 80 1.84 17.38 -14.83
CA ALA A 80 0.54 17.76 -15.37
C ALA A 80 0.21 19.23 -15.09
N ASP A 81 0.47 19.70 -13.87
CA ASP A 81 0.29 21.11 -13.48
C ASP A 81 1.19 22.06 -14.31
N HIS A 82 2.43 21.66 -14.54
CA HIS A 82 3.39 22.41 -15.34
C HIS A 82 2.95 22.52 -16.81
N PHE A 83 2.49 21.42 -17.41
CA PHE A 83 2.01 21.39 -18.79
C PHE A 83 0.66 22.11 -18.98
N ASN A 84 -0.18 22.15 -17.95
CA ASN A 84 -1.43 22.92 -17.95
C ASN A 84 -1.21 24.45 -17.82
N GLY A 85 0.04 24.92 -17.78
CA GLY A 85 0.37 26.34 -17.80
C GLY A 85 0.05 27.06 -16.48
N VAL A 86 0.00 26.32 -15.36
CA VAL A 86 -0.18 26.90 -14.03
C VAL A 86 1.05 27.74 -13.68
N ASN A 87 0.94 29.04 -13.92
CA ASN A 87 1.95 30.02 -13.53
C ASN A 87 1.78 30.34 -12.04
N TYR A 88 2.43 29.57 -11.19
CA TYR A 88 2.51 29.88 -9.77
C TYR A 88 3.15 31.27 -9.57
N SER A 89 2.43 32.20 -8.95
CA SER A 89 2.90 33.59 -8.72
C SER A 89 4.21 33.67 -7.93
N SER A 90 4.55 32.61 -7.17
CA SER A 90 5.83 32.48 -6.49
C SER A 90 6.24 31.02 -6.40
N ARG A 91 7.56 30.78 -6.45
CA ARG A 91 8.16 29.45 -6.24
C ARG A 91 7.74 28.83 -4.90
N PHE A 92 7.38 29.66 -3.91
CA PHE A 92 6.86 29.19 -2.62
C PHE A 92 5.59 28.36 -2.77
N TYR A 93 4.61 28.81 -3.57
CA TYR A 93 3.34 28.09 -3.76
C TYR A 93 3.53 26.76 -4.48
N LEU A 94 4.50 26.69 -5.40
CA LEU A 94 4.87 25.46 -6.09
C LEU A 94 5.43 24.42 -5.10
N TYR A 95 6.41 24.82 -4.28
CA TYR A 95 6.97 23.90 -3.27
C TYR A 95 5.93 23.52 -2.22
N TRP A 96 5.10 24.47 -1.79
CA TRP A 96 4.04 24.22 -0.80
C TRP A 96 3.01 23.21 -1.31
N ASN A 97 2.48 23.40 -2.51
CA ASN A 97 1.52 22.46 -3.09
C ASN A 97 2.15 21.09 -3.31
N LEU A 98 3.37 21.04 -3.86
CA LEU A 98 4.09 19.78 -4.05
C LEU A 98 4.30 19.05 -2.70
N SER A 99 4.69 19.78 -1.65
CA SER A 99 4.88 19.23 -0.31
C SER A 99 3.59 18.70 0.29
N ILE A 100 2.46 19.42 0.17
CA ILE A 100 1.16 18.94 0.67
C ILE A 100 0.75 17.65 -0.05
N HIS A 101 0.78 17.63 -1.38
CA HIS A 101 0.37 16.45 -2.15
C HIS A 101 1.27 15.25 -1.87
N PHE A 102 2.59 15.47 -1.84
CA PHE A 102 3.54 14.43 -1.48
C PHE A 102 3.28 13.89 -0.07
N LEU A 103 3.07 14.77 0.91
CA LEU A 103 2.77 14.36 2.28
C LEU A 103 1.46 13.58 2.35
N THR A 104 0.41 13.99 1.63
CA THR A 104 -0.86 13.26 1.54
C THR A 104 -0.65 11.85 0.98
N PHE A 105 0.07 11.69 -0.12
CA PHE A 105 0.32 10.36 -0.69
C PHE A 105 1.19 9.48 0.21
N VAL A 106 2.19 10.07 0.88
CA VAL A 106 3.02 9.33 1.85
C VAL A 106 2.19 8.89 3.06
N ILE A 107 1.36 9.76 3.62
CA ILE A 107 0.47 9.41 4.74
C ILE A 107 -0.48 8.28 4.33
N ASN A 108 -1.07 8.37 3.14
CA ASN A 108 -1.94 7.32 2.60
C ASN A 108 -1.19 6.00 2.44
N ALA A 109 -0.02 6.01 1.80
CA ALA A 109 0.79 4.82 1.56
C ALA A 109 1.22 4.13 2.87
N VAL A 110 1.71 4.91 3.84
CA VAL A 110 2.18 4.39 5.13
C VAL A 110 1.01 3.87 5.95
N SER A 111 -0.11 4.58 5.98
CA SER A 111 -1.32 4.16 6.70
C SER A 111 -1.85 2.83 6.16
N LEU A 112 -1.99 2.71 4.84
CA LEU A 112 -2.46 1.47 4.21
C LEU A 112 -1.49 0.31 4.43
N ALA A 113 -0.18 0.56 4.28
CA ALA A 113 0.83 -0.46 4.52
C ALA A 113 0.80 -0.95 5.98
N LYS A 114 0.60 -0.06 6.95
CA LYS A 114 0.50 -0.40 8.37
C LYS A 114 -0.77 -1.19 8.68
N ILE A 115 -1.92 -0.75 8.18
CA ILE A 115 -3.19 -1.48 8.32
C ILE A 115 -3.02 -2.90 7.75
N ARG A 116 -2.38 -3.01 6.59
CA ARG A 116 -2.13 -4.30 5.96
C ARG A 116 -1.24 -5.21 6.81
N SER A 117 -0.14 -4.69 7.35
CA SER A 117 0.74 -5.48 8.20
C SER A 117 0.05 -5.99 9.46
N GLU A 118 -0.76 -5.14 10.12
CA GLU A 118 -1.52 -5.55 11.31
C GLU A 118 -2.59 -6.61 10.99
N LEU A 119 -3.23 -6.50 9.82
CA LEU A 119 -4.19 -7.51 9.36
C LEU A 119 -3.52 -8.85 9.07
N ASP A 120 -2.33 -8.84 8.47
CA ASP A 120 -1.59 -10.06 8.16
C ASP A 120 -1.07 -10.73 9.44
N GLU A 121 -0.63 -9.97 10.44
CA GLU A 121 -0.29 -10.47 11.78
C GLU A 121 -1.50 -11.11 12.48
N ARG A 122 -2.64 -10.40 12.52
CA ARG A 122 -3.89 -10.96 13.09
C ARG A 122 -4.32 -12.25 12.40
N ARG A 123 -4.16 -12.33 11.07
CA ARG A 123 -4.49 -13.54 10.31
C ARG A 123 -3.57 -14.70 10.65
N ALA A 124 -2.28 -14.46 10.84
CA ALA A 124 -1.33 -15.47 11.27
C ALA A 124 -1.72 -16.05 12.65
N LEU A 125 -2.01 -15.18 13.62
CA LEU A 125 -2.45 -15.59 14.96
C LEU A 125 -3.75 -16.41 14.93
N VAL A 126 -4.74 -15.99 14.13
CA VAL A 126 -6.00 -16.74 13.98
C VAL A 126 -5.78 -18.09 13.31
N ALA A 127 -4.90 -18.18 12.33
CA ALA A 127 -4.56 -19.44 11.66
C ALA A 127 -3.90 -20.42 12.63
N GLU A 128 -3.02 -19.93 13.51
CA GLU A 128 -2.36 -20.73 14.54
C GLU A 128 -3.34 -21.23 15.60
N LEU A 129 -4.21 -20.36 16.14
CA LEU A 129 -5.27 -20.76 17.06
C LEU A 129 -6.16 -21.86 16.46
N ARG A 130 -6.50 -21.74 15.19
CA ARG A 130 -7.28 -22.77 14.48
C ARG A 130 -6.50 -24.07 14.34
N ARG A 131 -5.19 -24.01 14.11
CA ARG A 131 -4.31 -25.18 14.01
C ARG A 131 -4.21 -25.91 15.35
N VAL A 132 -3.93 -25.19 16.43
CA VAL A 132 -3.86 -25.75 17.79
C VAL A 132 -5.20 -26.37 18.19
N LYS A 133 -6.32 -25.67 17.95
CA LYS A 133 -7.67 -26.20 18.23
C LYS A 133 -7.94 -27.51 17.47
N ARG A 134 -7.54 -27.59 16.19
CA ARG A 134 -7.70 -28.80 15.38
C ARG A 134 -6.90 -29.98 15.96
N LEU A 135 -5.65 -29.75 16.35
CA LEU A 135 -4.80 -30.80 16.94
C LEU A 135 -5.37 -31.33 18.26
N LEU A 136 -5.91 -30.45 19.11
CA LEU A 136 -6.56 -30.86 20.36
C LEU A 136 -7.82 -31.71 20.09
N GLN A 137 -8.62 -31.34 19.08
CA GLN A 137 -9.81 -32.11 18.71
C GLN A 137 -9.46 -33.50 18.16
N GLU A 138 -8.43 -33.60 17.32
CA GLU A 138 -7.94 -34.88 16.78
C GLU A 138 -7.39 -35.78 17.90
N ALA A 139 -6.60 -35.23 18.82
CA ALA A 139 -6.07 -35.97 19.97
C ALA A 139 -7.19 -36.49 20.89
N GLN A 140 -8.22 -35.66 21.15
CA GLN A 140 -9.39 -36.08 21.94
C GLN A 140 -10.23 -37.15 21.23
N ALA A 141 -10.40 -37.06 19.91
CA ALA A 141 -11.16 -38.05 19.13
C ALA A 141 -10.49 -39.44 19.13
N VAL A 142 -9.16 -39.49 19.16
CA VAL A 142 -8.40 -40.76 19.28
C VAL A 142 -8.41 -41.30 20.71
N ALA A 143 -8.44 -40.42 21.72
CA ALA A 143 -8.35 -40.79 23.12
C ALA A 143 -9.66 -41.32 23.74
N VAL A 144 -10.82 -41.19 23.08
CA VAL A 144 -12.09 -41.78 23.54
C VAL A 144 -12.21 -43.21 22.99
N PRO A 145 -11.98 -44.26 23.80
CA PRO A 145 -12.16 -45.63 23.34
C PRO A 145 -13.66 -45.88 23.16
N LYS A 146 -14.05 -46.43 22.00
CA LYS A 146 -15.40 -47.00 21.81
C LYS A 146 -15.63 -48.06 22.89
N ARG A 147 -16.46 -47.75 23.87
CA ARG A 147 -17.13 -48.76 24.71
C ARG A 147 -18.22 -49.45 23.89
#